data_AF-A0A839A7B5-F1
#
_entry.id   AF-A0A839A7B5-F1
#
_cell.length_a   1.000
_cell.length_b   1.000
_cell.length_c   1.000
_cell.angle_alpha   90.00
_cell.angle_beta   90.00
_cell.angle_gamma   90.00
#
_symmetry.space_group_name_H-M   'P 1'
#
loop_
_entity.id
_entity.type
_entity.pdbx_description
1 polymer ?
#
loop_
_entity_poly.entity_id
_entity_poly.type
_entity_poly.pdbx_seq_one_letter_code
_entity_poly.pdbx_strand_id
1 'polypeptide(L)'
;MINYHKILEMHLQGISQRTISSSTGHSRDKIREVVNQAKAKGLEELTEKMTSSWLEEYLFPEKSASQRGYYNPDWDYIHKELLKKNVTLKLLHKEYEQEAKIQNKMPYAYRTFCEKYV
;
A
#
# COMPACT_ATOMS: atom_id res chain seq x y z
N MET A 1 11.07 -2.09 -0.30
CA MET A 1 9.76 -1.47 -0.58
C MET A 1 9.89 -0.69 -1.88
N ILE A 2 8.93 -0.80 -2.80
CA ILE A 2 9.01 -0.09 -4.09
C ILE A 2 8.55 1.35 -3.88
N ASN A 3 9.33 2.31 -4.37
CA ASN A 3 9.00 3.72 -4.23
C ASN A 3 8.18 4.22 -5.42
N TYR A 4 6.88 3.86 -5.43
CA TYR A 4 5.95 4.18 -6.53
C TYR A 4 5.85 5.68 -6.80
N HIS A 5 5.88 6.50 -5.75
CA HIS A 5 5.83 7.96 -5.86
C HIS A 5 7.01 8.50 -6.67
N LYS A 6 8.25 8.12 -6.28
CA LYS A 6 9.49 8.50 -6.97
C LYS A 6 9.51 8.07 -8.44
N ILE A 7 9.06 6.84 -8.74
CA ILE A 7 9.02 6.30 -10.11
C ILE A 7 8.11 7.15 -11.00
N LEU A 8 6.90 7.44 -10.51
CA LEU A 8 5.92 8.20 -11.29
C LEU A 8 6.33 9.67 -11.41
N GLU A 9 6.90 10.27 -10.36
CA GLU A 9 7.40 11.65 -10.38
C GLU A 9 8.44 11.84 -11.49
N MET A 10 9.46 10.97 -11.52
CA MET A 10 10.46 11.01 -12.58
C MET A 10 9.87 10.76 -13.96
N HIS A 11 8.85 9.90 -14.06
CA HIS A 11 8.18 9.65 -15.33
C HIS A 11 7.41 10.87 -15.84
N LEU A 12 6.70 11.58 -14.97
CA LEU A 12 5.98 12.81 -15.29
C LEU A 12 6.94 13.95 -15.69
N GLN A 13 8.15 13.96 -15.13
CA GLN A 13 9.24 14.86 -15.54
C GLN A 13 9.84 14.50 -16.93
N GLY A 14 9.33 13.48 -17.62
CA GLY A 14 9.82 13.05 -18.93
C GLY A 14 11.11 12.23 -18.88
N ILE A 15 11.53 11.76 -17.70
CA ILE A 15 12.75 10.97 -17.55
C ILE A 15 12.53 9.56 -18.12
N SER A 16 13.52 9.07 -18.87
CA SER A 16 13.45 7.73 -19.47
C SER A 16 13.41 6.62 -18.41
N GLN A 17 12.68 5.54 -18.68
CA GLN A 17 12.61 4.37 -17.78
C GLN A 17 13.98 3.77 -17.44
N ARG A 18 14.95 3.90 -18.36
CA ARG A 18 16.35 3.46 -18.14
C ARG A 18 17.00 4.26 -17.01
N THR A 19 16.85 5.58 -17.05
CA THR A 19 17.38 6.49 -16.02
C THR A 19 16.66 6.29 -14.70
N ILE A 20 15.34 6.09 -14.71
CA ILE A 20 14.55 5.79 -13.50
C ILE A 20 15.03 4.49 -12.85
N SER A 21 15.28 3.43 -13.64
CA SER A 21 15.80 2.15 -13.14
C SER A 21 17.17 2.32 -12.48
N SER A 22 18.09 3.08 -13.11
CA SER A 22 19.39 3.38 -12.52
C SER A 22 19.30 4.22 -11.25
N SER A 23 18.32 5.13 -11.15
CA SER A 23 18.15 6.00 -9.98
C SER A 23 17.42 5.32 -8.81
N THR A 24 16.48 4.42 -9.08
CA THR A 24 15.64 3.77 -8.06
C THR A 24 16.10 2.37 -7.71
N GLY A 25 16.97 1.75 -8.52
CA GLY A 25 17.42 0.38 -8.35
C GLY A 25 16.35 -0.68 -8.63
N HIS A 26 15.19 -0.28 -9.18
CA HIS A 26 14.09 -1.18 -9.47
C HIS A 26 14.15 -1.74 -10.90
N SER A 27 13.60 -2.94 -11.10
CA SER A 27 13.58 -3.58 -12.42
C SER A 27 12.76 -2.77 -13.42
N ARG A 28 13.22 -2.75 -14.68
CA ARG A 28 12.53 -2.04 -15.77
C ARG A 28 11.12 -2.58 -16.01
N ASP A 29 10.91 -3.88 -15.81
CA ASP A 29 9.58 -4.50 -15.93
C ASP A 29 8.62 -3.96 -14.88
N LYS A 30 9.08 -3.82 -13.63
CA LYS A 30 8.27 -3.26 -12.55
C LYS A 30 7.95 -1.79 -12.78
N ILE A 31 8.93 -1.00 -13.20
CA ILE A 31 8.73 0.41 -13.56
C ILE A 31 7.72 0.55 -14.71
N ARG A 32 7.85 -0.29 -15.75
CA ARG A 32 6.91 -0.30 -16.88
C ARG A 32 5.50 -0.67 -16.45
N GLU A 33 5.34 -1.67 -15.59
CA GLU A 33 4.05 -2.08 -15.02
C GLU A 33 3.38 -0.90 -14.30
N VAL A 34 4.12 -0.20 -13.44
CA VAL A 34 3.67 0.97 -12.68
C VAL A 34 3.26 2.12 -13.59
N VAL A 35 4.11 2.48 -14.55
CA VAL A 35 3.85 3.58 -15.49
C VAL A 35 2.63 3.28 -16.36
N ASN A 36 2.51 2.04 -16.85
CA ASN A 36 1.37 1.63 -17.66
C ASN A 36 0.06 1.73 -16.87
N GLN A 37 0.03 1.32 -15.60
CA GLN A 37 -1.16 1.48 -14.78
C GLN A 37 -1.49 2.92 -14.45
N ALA A 38 -0.49 3.75 -14.18
CA ALA A 38 -0.73 5.17 -13.95
C ALA A 38 -1.35 5.82 -15.19
N LYS A 39 -0.83 5.51 -16.39
CA LYS A 39 -1.40 5.97 -17.66
C LYS A 39 -2.81 5.43 -17.90
N ALA A 40 -3.05 4.15 -17.64
CA ALA A 40 -4.36 3.53 -17.80
C ALA A 40 -5.42 4.19 -16.90
N LYS A 41 -5.02 4.68 -15.72
CA LYS A 41 -5.88 5.42 -14.79
C LYS A 41 -5.92 6.93 -15.03
N GLY A 42 -5.20 7.45 -16.02
CA GLY A 42 -5.16 8.89 -16.32
C GLY A 42 -4.48 9.72 -15.23
N LEU A 43 -3.49 9.15 -14.55
CA LEU A 43 -2.78 9.81 -13.46
C LEU A 43 -1.71 10.74 -14.06
N GLU A 44 -2.08 12.01 -14.22
CA GLU A 44 -1.25 13.06 -14.85
C GLU A 44 -0.44 13.88 -13.84
N GLU A 45 -0.87 13.94 -12.58
CA GLU A 45 -0.20 14.69 -11.52
C GLU A 45 -0.09 13.86 -10.23
N LEU A 46 1.04 13.98 -9.54
CA LEU A 46 1.25 13.38 -8.22
C LEU A 46 1.26 14.49 -7.18
N THR A 47 0.42 14.33 -6.15
CA THR A 47 0.48 15.19 -4.97
C THR A 47 1.36 14.54 -3.90
N GLU A 48 2.03 15.33 -3.05
CA GLU A 48 2.80 14.81 -1.90
C GLU A 48 1.97 13.96 -0.92
N LYS A 49 0.64 14.11 -0.94
CA LYS A 49 -0.29 13.28 -0.16
C LYS A 49 -0.39 11.84 -0.66
N MET A 50 0.04 11.55 -1.89
CA MET A 50 -0.06 10.22 -2.51
C MET A 50 1.16 9.38 -2.13
N THR A 51 1.12 8.77 -0.94
CA THR A 51 2.21 7.90 -0.49
C THR A 51 2.36 6.66 -1.38
N SER A 52 3.56 6.07 -1.40
CA SER A 52 3.84 4.86 -2.18
C SER A 52 2.88 3.71 -1.87
N SER A 53 2.42 3.57 -0.61
CA SER A 53 1.42 2.55 -0.24
C SER A 53 0.04 2.84 -0.83
N TRP A 54 -0.38 4.11 -0.83
CA TRP A 54 -1.65 4.50 -1.45
C TRP A 54 -1.62 4.29 -2.96
N LEU A 55 -0.50 4.65 -3.61
CA LEU A 55 -0.29 4.42 -5.04
C LEU A 55 -0.28 2.94 -5.40
N GLU A 56 0.29 2.09 -4.54
CA GLU A 56 0.24 0.65 -4.75
C GLU A 56 -1.20 0.13 -4.78
N GLU A 57 -2.04 0.51 -3.81
CA GLU A 57 -3.45 0.13 -3.78
C GLU A 57 -4.24 0.74 -4.95
N TYR A 58 -3.95 1.98 -5.31
CA TYR A 58 -4.62 2.68 -6.42
C TYR A 58 -4.27 2.08 -7.78
N LEU A 59 -2.99 1.79 -8.05
CA LEU A 59 -2.51 1.28 -9.34
C LEU A 59 -2.74 -0.22 -9.50
N PHE A 60 -2.63 -0.97 -8.40
CA PHE A 60 -2.80 -2.42 -8.35
C PHE A 60 -3.92 -2.83 -7.40
N PRO A 61 -5.18 -2.46 -7.70
CA PRO A 61 -6.30 -2.89 -6.88
C PRO A 61 -6.39 -4.42 -6.84
N GLU A 62 -5.96 -5.14 -7.89
CA GLU A 62 -5.99 -6.61 -7.93
C GLU A 62 -4.97 -7.26 -6.98
N LYS A 63 -3.91 -6.53 -6.65
CA LYS A 63 -2.93 -6.97 -5.66
C LYS A 63 -3.31 -6.51 -4.26
N SER A 64 -4.26 -5.58 -4.14
CA SER A 64 -4.79 -5.15 -2.84
C SER A 64 -5.50 -6.32 -2.17
N ALA A 65 -5.31 -6.43 -0.86
CA ALA A 65 -5.91 -7.52 -0.10
C ALA A 65 -7.45 -7.48 -0.12
N SER A 66 -8.01 -6.29 -0.33
CA SER A 66 -9.45 -6.04 -0.52
C SER A 66 -10.03 -6.84 -1.70
N GLN A 67 -9.32 -7.00 -2.82
CA GLN A 67 -9.78 -7.84 -3.94
C GLN A 67 -9.65 -9.35 -3.67
N ARG A 68 -8.77 -9.75 -2.74
CA ARG A 68 -8.68 -11.15 -2.28
C ARG A 68 -9.66 -11.48 -1.15
N GLY A 69 -10.58 -10.56 -0.82
CA GLY A 69 -11.57 -10.74 0.25
C GLY A 69 -11.01 -10.54 1.65
N TYR A 70 -9.80 -9.99 1.81
CA TYR A 70 -9.26 -9.67 3.12
C TYR A 70 -9.85 -8.37 3.66
N TYR A 71 -10.03 -8.32 4.97
CA TYR A 71 -10.43 -7.11 5.66
C TYR A 71 -9.22 -6.17 5.78
N ASN A 72 -9.30 -4.94 5.27
CA ASN A 72 -8.19 -3.99 5.40
C ASN A 72 -8.28 -3.31 6.78
N PRO A 73 -7.28 -3.47 7.66
CA PRO A 73 -7.26 -2.79 8.94
C PRO A 73 -7.13 -1.28 8.76
N ASP A 74 -7.82 -0.52 9.59
CA ASP A 74 -7.60 0.92 9.72
C ASP A 74 -6.32 1.16 10.53
N TRP A 75 -5.21 1.36 9.83
CA TRP A 75 -3.90 1.56 10.45
C TRP A 75 -3.81 2.84 11.29
N ASP A 76 -4.51 3.90 10.89
CA ASP A 76 -4.57 5.15 11.65
C ASP A 76 -5.30 4.95 12.99
N TYR A 77 -6.41 4.21 12.97
CA TYR A 77 -7.12 3.81 14.18
C TYR A 77 -6.25 2.93 15.08
N ILE A 78 -5.62 1.88 14.53
CA ILE A 78 -4.74 0.98 15.27
C ILE A 78 -3.59 1.74 15.93
N HIS A 79 -2.97 2.68 15.21
CA HIS A 79 -1.89 3.50 15.74
C HIS A 79 -2.36 4.40 16.89
N LYS A 80 -3.54 5.02 16.76
CA LYS A 80 -4.13 5.83 17.85
C LYS A 80 -4.46 5.01 19.09
N GLU A 81 -5.02 3.81 18.93
CA GLU A 81 -5.35 2.94 20.06
C GLU A 81 -4.10 2.41 20.76
N LEU A 82 -3.02 2.11 20.03
CA LEU A 82 -1.74 1.69 20.60
C LEU A 82 -1.09 2.73 21.52
N LEU A 83 -1.42 4.02 21.35
CA LEU A 83 -0.93 5.09 22.22
C LEU A 83 -1.62 5.09 23.60
N LYS A 84 -2.72 4.36 23.79
CA LYS A 84 -3.43 4.28 25.07
C LYS A 84 -2.72 3.29 26.02
N LYS A 85 -2.76 3.61 27.32
CA LYS A 85 -2.23 2.72 28.36
C LYS A 85 -2.99 1.38 28.35
N ASN A 86 -2.23 0.28 28.39
CA ASN A 86 -2.71 -1.11 28.39
C ASN A 86 -3.22 -1.66 27.05
N VAL A 87 -3.09 -0.94 25.94
CA VAL A 87 -3.40 -1.49 24.61
C VAL A 87 -2.17 -2.19 24.04
N THR A 88 -2.38 -3.36 23.43
CA THR A 88 -1.31 -4.13 22.77
C THR A 88 -1.71 -4.47 21.34
N LEU A 89 -0.73 -4.65 20.46
CA LEU A 89 -0.97 -5.05 19.07
C LEU A 89 -1.77 -6.36 18.97
N LYS A 90 -1.53 -7.28 19.91
CA LYS A 90 -2.26 -8.55 20.02
C LYS A 90 -3.74 -8.37 20.39
N LEU A 91 -4.06 -7.36 21.20
CA LEU A 91 -5.44 -7.02 21.54
C LEU A 91 -6.17 -6.45 20.31
N LEU A 92 -5.55 -5.46 19.64
CA LEU A 92 -6.13 -4.85 18.43
C LEU A 92 -6.29 -5.85 17.28
N HIS A 93 -5.35 -6.79 17.13
CA HIS A 93 -5.48 -7.85 16.14
C HIS A 93 -6.72 -8.74 16.40
N LYS A 94 -7.04 -9.04 17.67
CA LYS A 94 -8.27 -9.79 18.00
C LYS A 94 -9.55 -9.01 17.66
N GLU A 95 -9.57 -7.71 17.92
CA GLU A 95 -10.70 -6.84 17.56
C GLU A 95 -10.88 -6.77 16.04
N TYR A 96 -9.78 -6.58 15.31
CA TYR A 96 -9.75 -6.65 13.86
C TYR A 96 -10.25 -7.99 13.30
N GLU A 97 -9.88 -9.13 13.91
CA GLU A 97 -10.38 -10.45 13.51
C GLU A 97 -11.90 -10.58 13.71
N GLN A 98 -12.44 -10.01 14.79
CA GLN A 98 -13.88 -10.00 15.04
C GLN A 98 -14.61 -9.15 13.99
N GLU A 99 -14.07 -7.97 13.67
CA GLU A 99 -14.66 -7.07 12.68
C GLU A 99 -14.61 -7.66 11.26
N ALA A 100 -13.49 -8.31 10.90
CA ALA A 100 -13.37 -9.05 9.66
C ALA A 100 -14.45 -10.14 9.53
N LYS A 101 -14.70 -10.91 10.61
CA LYS A 101 -15.76 -11.93 10.65
C LYS A 101 -17.15 -11.32 10.49
N ILE A 102 -17.43 -10.19 11.14
CA ILE A 102 -18.72 -9.47 11.00
C ILE A 102 -18.92 -9.02 9.55
N GLN A 103 -17.86 -8.56 8.87
CA GLN A 103 -17.92 -8.14 7.47
C GLN A 103 -17.81 -9.30 6.46
N ASN A 104 -17.83 -10.57 6.90
CA ASN A 104 -17.61 -11.75 6.06
C ASN A 104 -16.34 -11.67 5.20
N LYS A 105 -15.27 -11.08 5.75
CA LYS A 105 -13.97 -10.93 5.11
C LYS A 105 -12.91 -11.73 5.87
N MET A 106 -11.85 -12.10 5.16
CA MET A 106 -10.72 -12.84 5.73
C MET A 106 -9.82 -11.91 6.55
N PRO A 107 -9.58 -12.18 7.84
CA PRO A 107 -8.59 -11.42 8.58
C PRO A 107 -7.17 -11.82 8.18
N TYR A 108 -6.22 -10.89 8.27
CA TYR A 108 -4.80 -11.22 8.26
C TYR A 108 -4.41 -12.03 9.50
N ALA A 109 -3.48 -12.98 9.32
CA ALA A 109 -2.81 -13.63 10.43
C ALA A 109 -1.97 -12.62 11.23
N TYR A 110 -1.82 -12.85 12.55
CA TYR A 110 -1.10 -11.94 13.46
C TYR A 110 0.28 -11.53 12.95
N ARG A 111 1.05 -12.47 12.39
CA ARG A 111 2.36 -12.18 11.81
C ARG A 111 2.29 -11.16 10.68
N THR A 112 1.41 -11.36 9.72
CA THR A 112 1.22 -10.44 8.57
C THR A 112 0.65 -9.11 9.02
N PHE A 113 -0.23 -9.11 10.03
CA PHE A 113 -0.75 -7.89 10.64
C PHE A 113 0.38 -7.07 11.26
N CYS A 114 1.28 -7.69 12.02
CA CYS A 114 2.47 -7.02 12.55
C CYS A 114 3.39 -6.51 11.43
N GLU A 115 3.71 -7.34 10.43
CA GLU A 115 4.59 -6.97 9.30
C GLU A 115 4.06 -5.76 8.52
N LYS A 116 2.74 -5.63 8.39
CA LYS A 116 2.11 -4.49 7.71
C LYS A 116 2.01 -3.21 8.56
N TYR A 117 2.16 -3.33 9.87
CA TYR A 117 2.10 -2.19 10.79
C TYR A 117 3.45 -1.48 10.99
N VAL A 118 4.57 -2.12 10.59
CA VAL A 118 5.94 -1.60 10.77
C VAL A 118 6.22 -0.39 9.88
#